data_AF-A0A6H1RAW1-F1
#
_entry.id   AF-A0A6H1RAW1-F1
#
_cell.length_a   1.000
_cell.length_b   1.000
_cell.length_c   1.000
_cell.angle_alpha   90.00
_cell.angle_beta   90.00
_cell.angle_gamma   90.00
#
_symmetry.space_group_name_H-M   'P 1'
#
loop_
_entity.id
_entity.type
_entity.pdbx_description
1 polymer ?
#
loop_
_entity_poly.entity_id
_entity_poly.type
_entity_poly.pdbx_seq_one_letter_code
_entity_poly.pdbx_strand_id
1 'polypeptide(L)'
;MTDRVSIPSARHVRIVHLNGPTFQALATGDLPATNAVSPVPVTACFTALEQRRLWRMRSRQVELDPSSADWITGVVWDEQRQLAVGWAGYHGPRHGRRLKSRCTRISSSSSLTRVDAGACHRPALHRARP
;
A
#
# COMPACT_ATOMS: atom_id res chain seq x y z
N MET A 1 22.66 -5.30 -38.88
CA MET A 1 22.37 -6.07 -37.66
C MET A 1 21.74 -5.11 -36.67
N THR A 2 20.42 -5.08 -36.59
CA THR A 2 19.68 -4.18 -35.70
C THR A 2 19.85 -4.63 -34.25
N ASP A 3 20.49 -3.78 -33.46
CA ASP A 3 20.59 -3.91 -32.02
C ASP A 3 19.16 -3.83 -31.44
N ARG A 4 18.67 -4.93 -30.86
CA ARG A 4 17.39 -4.93 -30.16
C ARG A 4 17.62 -4.18 -28.86
N VAL A 5 17.06 -2.97 -28.76
CA VAL A 5 16.91 -2.28 -27.48
C VAL A 5 16.21 -3.24 -26.51
N SER A 6 16.96 -3.75 -25.55
CA SER A 6 16.42 -4.49 -24.41
C SER A 6 15.51 -3.54 -23.63
N ILE A 7 14.20 -3.67 -23.82
CA ILE A 7 13.22 -2.99 -22.98
C ILE A 7 13.47 -3.51 -21.55
N PRO A 8 13.77 -2.66 -20.55
CA PRO A 8 13.93 -3.12 -19.19
C PRO A 8 12.68 -3.91 -18.81
N SER A 9 12.86 -5.17 -18.40
CA SER A 9 11.78 -6.08 -18.07
C SER A 9 10.74 -5.34 -17.24
N ALA A 10 9.48 -5.31 -17.69
CA ALA A 10 8.40 -4.66 -16.97
C ALA A 10 8.46 -5.09 -15.51
N ARG A 11 8.46 -4.14 -14.56
CA ARG A 11 8.53 -4.50 -13.14
C ARG A 11 7.35 -5.41 -12.83
N HIS A 12 7.63 -6.62 -12.38
CA HIS A 12 6.62 -7.59 -11.98
C HIS A 12 6.01 -7.13 -10.66
N VAL A 13 4.89 -6.42 -10.74
CA VAL A 13 4.12 -5.99 -9.57
C VAL A 13 2.78 -6.71 -9.53
N ARG A 14 2.40 -7.20 -8.36
CA ARG A 14 1.08 -7.81 -8.13
C ARG A 14 0.42 -7.25 -6.88
N ILE A 15 -0.89 -7.43 -6.78
CA ILE A 15 -1.64 -7.14 -5.56
C ILE A 15 -1.67 -8.40 -4.69
N VAL A 16 -1.17 -8.28 -3.46
CA VAL A 16 -1.31 -9.29 -2.42
C VAL A 16 -2.47 -8.87 -1.52
N HIS A 17 -3.55 -9.64 -1.48
CA HIS A 17 -4.67 -9.38 -0.58
C HIS A 17 -4.26 -9.60 0.87
N LEU A 18 -4.71 -8.71 1.75
CA LEU A 18 -4.45 -8.80 3.18
C LEU A 18 -5.60 -9.49 3.89
N ASN A 19 -5.29 -10.20 4.98
CA ASN A 19 -6.28 -10.88 5.82
C ASN A 19 -6.74 -9.97 6.99
N GLY A 20 -7.83 -10.38 7.65
CA GLY A 20 -8.38 -9.68 8.82
C GLY A 20 -7.35 -9.36 9.91
N PRO A 21 -6.58 -10.36 10.40
CA PRO A 21 -5.52 -10.13 11.39
C PRO A 21 -4.50 -9.07 10.96
N THR A 22 -4.12 -9.05 9.68
CA THR A 22 -3.19 -8.04 9.15
C THR A 22 -3.78 -6.64 9.23
N PHE A 23 -5.06 -6.46 8.89
CA PHE A 23 -5.72 -5.16 9.03
C PHE A 23 -5.81 -4.68 10.47
N GLN A 24 -6.03 -5.60 11.43
CA GLN A 24 -6.06 -5.30 12.85
C GLN A 24 -4.69 -4.84 13.36
N ALA A 25 -3.61 -5.55 13.02
CA ALA A 25 -2.25 -5.17 13.38
C ALA A 25 -1.81 -3.84 12.73
N LEU A 26 -2.18 -3.62 11.47
CA LEU A 26 -1.96 -2.33 10.80
C LEU A 26 -2.72 -1.17 11.46
N ALA A 27 -3.91 -1.45 12.01
CA ALA A 27 -4.73 -0.46 12.71
C ALA A 27 -4.13 -0.01 14.04
N THR A 28 -3.41 -0.87 14.75
CA THR A 28 -2.67 -0.51 15.97
C THR A 28 -1.36 0.21 15.65
N GLY A 29 -0.82 0.00 14.44
CA GLY A 29 0.44 0.57 14.00
C GLY A 29 1.66 -0.20 14.52
N ASP A 30 1.47 -1.45 14.92
CA ASP A 30 2.52 -2.35 15.38
C ASP A 30 3.15 -3.09 14.18
N LEU A 31 4.35 -2.68 13.77
CA LEU A 31 5.02 -3.26 12.61
C LEU A 31 5.48 -4.71 12.83
N PRO A 32 6.14 -5.06 13.97
CA PRO A 32 6.44 -6.45 14.29
C PRO A 32 5.19 -7.35 14.28
N ALA A 33 4.11 -6.95 14.97
CA ALA A 33 2.88 -7.73 15.00
C ALA A 33 2.24 -7.86 13.62
N THR A 34 2.29 -6.79 12.81
CA THR A 34 1.80 -6.82 11.43
C THR A 34 2.56 -7.84 10.59
N ASN A 35 3.89 -7.81 10.64
CA ASN A 35 4.72 -8.72 9.84
C ASN A 35 4.61 -10.19 10.28
N ALA A 36 4.19 -10.46 11.53
CA ALA A 36 3.94 -11.82 11.99
C ALA A 36 2.70 -12.47 11.35
N VAL A 37 1.71 -11.67 10.92
CA VAL A 37 0.43 -12.17 10.36
C VAL A 37 0.21 -11.81 8.89
N SER A 38 1.06 -10.94 8.35
CA SER A 38 0.99 -10.47 6.97
C SER A 38 1.49 -11.54 5.99
N PRO A 39 0.81 -11.73 4.85
CA PRO A 39 1.25 -12.67 3.81
C PRO A 39 2.54 -12.25 3.10
N VAL A 40 2.95 -10.97 3.21
CA VAL A 40 4.24 -10.45 2.72
C VAL A 40 4.83 -9.47 3.72
N PRO A 41 6.16 -9.32 3.80
CA PRO A 41 6.78 -8.28 4.61
C PRO A 41 6.30 -6.87 4.20
N VAL A 42 5.81 -6.11 5.16
CA VAL A 42 5.45 -4.70 4.98
C VAL A 42 6.44 -3.80 5.71
N THR A 43 6.49 -2.54 5.29
CA THR A 43 7.41 -1.53 5.83
C THR A 43 6.68 -0.55 6.75
N ALA A 44 7.43 0.25 7.51
CA ALA A 44 6.88 1.23 8.45
C ALA A 44 5.92 2.24 7.81
N CYS A 45 5.98 2.45 6.49
CA CYS A 45 5.05 3.35 5.80
C CYS A 45 3.59 2.85 5.81
N PHE A 46 3.37 1.56 6.12
CA PHE A 46 2.04 0.99 6.31
C PHE A 46 1.50 1.21 7.72
N THR A 47 2.35 1.36 8.74
CA THR A 47 1.92 1.53 10.15
C THR A 47 1.91 2.98 10.63
N ALA A 48 2.27 3.91 9.74
CA ALA A 48 2.22 5.34 10.00
C ALA A 48 0.80 5.81 10.37
N LEU A 49 0.74 6.89 11.17
CA LEU A 49 -0.47 7.34 11.85
C LEU A 49 -1.57 7.72 10.86
N GLU A 50 -1.23 8.29 9.71
CA GLU A 50 -2.18 8.74 8.69
C GLU A 50 -2.95 7.56 8.07
N GLN A 51 -2.34 6.38 8.04
CA GLN A 51 -2.86 5.16 7.44
C GLN A 51 -3.75 4.39 8.42
N ARG A 52 -3.57 4.54 9.75
CA ARG A 52 -4.35 3.81 10.77
C ARG A 52 -5.87 3.98 10.64
N ARG A 53 -6.34 5.15 10.20
CA ARG A 53 -7.78 5.37 9.95
C ARG A 53 -8.30 4.47 8.81
N LEU A 54 -7.52 4.30 7.74
CA LEU A 54 -7.85 3.41 6.64
C LEU A 54 -7.90 1.96 7.15
N TRP A 55 -6.89 1.52 7.89
CA TRP A 55 -6.80 0.14 8.39
C TRP A 55 -7.91 -0.21 9.37
N ARG A 56 -8.26 0.69 10.30
CA ARG A 56 -9.43 0.50 11.19
C ARG A 56 -10.75 0.37 10.43
N MET A 57 -10.89 1.09 9.32
CA MET A 57 -12.08 0.99 8.48
C MET A 57 -12.09 -0.33 7.72
N ARG A 58 -10.96 -0.76 7.15
CA ARG A 58 -10.84 -2.06 6.46
C ARG A 58 -10.99 -3.26 7.39
N SER A 59 -10.44 -3.19 8.61
CA SER A 59 -10.64 -4.21 9.66
C SER A 59 -12.13 -4.43 9.93
N ARG A 60 -12.88 -3.35 10.17
CA ARG A 60 -14.32 -3.42 10.39
C ARG A 60 -15.08 -3.95 9.18
N GLN A 61 -14.65 -3.63 7.95
CA GLN A 61 -15.26 -4.18 6.75
C GLN A 61 -15.08 -5.71 6.66
N VAL A 62 -13.89 -6.22 6.98
CA VAL A 62 -13.61 -7.67 6.97
C VAL A 62 -14.28 -8.39 8.13
N GLU A 63 -14.40 -7.75 9.30
CA GLU A 63 -15.16 -8.28 10.43
C GLU A 63 -16.65 -8.44 10.09
N LEU A 64 -17.23 -7.47 9.36
CA LEU A 64 -18.63 -7.53 8.93
C LEU A 64 -18.86 -8.48 7.75
N ASP A 65 -17.91 -8.55 6.82
CA ASP A 65 -17.94 -9.42 5.64
C ASP A 65 -16.53 -9.94 5.34
N PRO A 66 -16.17 -11.15 5.79
CA PRO A 66 -14.85 -11.72 5.55
C PRO A 66 -14.48 -11.86 4.07
N SER A 67 -15.48 -12.05 3.18
CA SER A 67 -15.26 -12.15 1.74
C SER A 67 -14.79 -10.83 1.12
N SER A 68 -14.93 -9.72 1.84
CA SER A 68 -14.46 -8.42 1.40
C SER A 68 -12.94 -8.34 1.25
N ALA A 69 -12.19 -9.14 2.02
CA ALA A 69 -10.72 -9.20 1.99
C ALA A 69 -10.15 -9.45 0.58
N ASP A 70 -10.89 -10.20 -0.25
CA ASP A 70 -10.52 -10.55 -1.62
C ASP A 70 -10.52 -9.35 -2.59
N TRP A 71 -11.03 -8.17 -2.18
CA TRP A 71 -11.13 -7.01 -3.08
C TRP A 71 -10.93 -5.63 -2.43
N ILE A 72 -10.99 -5.48 -1.10
CA ILE A 72 -10.97 -4.15 -0.48
C ILE A 72 -9.63 -3.40 -0.57
N THR A 73 -8.52 -3.98 -0.14
CA THR A 73 -7.18 -3.35 -0.13
C THR A 73 -6.12 -4.43 -0.03
N GLY A 74 -5.18 -4.43 -0.97
CA GLY A 74 -4.00 -5.29 -0.96
C GLY A 74 -2.70 -4.49 -1.04
N VAL A 75 -1.60 -5.14 -0.72
CA VAL A 75 -0.24 -4.62 -0.87
C VAL A 75 0.15 -4.71 -2.35
N VAL A 76 0.66 -3.62 -2.90
CA VAL A 76 1.38 -3.65 -4.18
C VAL A 76 2.77 -4.19 -3.88
N TRP A 77 3.01 -5.41 -4.34
CA TRP A 77 4.23 -6.17 -4.10
C TRP A 77 5.10 -6.18 -5.36
N ASP A 78 6.33 -5.69 -5.23
CA ASP A 78 7.35 -5.80 -6.27
C ASP A 78 8.06 -7.15 -6.11
N GLU A 79 7.81 -8.07 -7.03
CA GLU A 79 8.33 -9.44 -6.98
C GLU A 79 9.83 -9.50 -7.22
N GLN A 80 10.39 -8.56 -7.97
CA GLN A 80 11.83 -8.54 -8.25
C GLN A 80 12.60 -8.06 -7.01
N ARG A 81 12.06 -7.07 -6.31
CA ARG A 81 12.70 -6.46 -5.13
C ARG A 81 12.30 -7.10 -3.82
N GLN A 82 11.29 -7.97 -3.85
CA GLN A 82 10.64 -8.53 -2.67
C GLN A 82 10.26 -7.41 -1.67
N LEU A 83 9.57 -6.38 -2.20
CA LEU A 83 9.27 -5.16 -1.45
C LEU A 83 7.82 -4.72 -1.60
N ALA A 84 7.19 -4.40 -0.48
CA ALA A 84 5.91 -3.70 -0.44
C ALA A 84 6.10 -2.23 -0.83
N VAL A 85 5.61 -1.85 -2.02
CA VAL A 85 5.79 -0.50 -2.59
C VAL A 85 4.54 0.39 -2.48
N GLY A 86 3.46 -0.13 -1.89
CA GLY A 86 2.25 0.66 -1.63
C GLY A 86 1.03 -0.23 -1.44
N TRP A 87 -0.16 0.37 -1.53
CA TRP A 87 -1.42 -0.37 -1.42
C TRP A 87 -2.42 0.09 -2.47
N ALA A 88 -3.25 -0.84 -2.91
CA ALA A 88 -4.29 -0.62 -3.91
C ALA A 88 -5.55 -1.39 -3.54
N GLY A 89 -6.71 -0.85 -3.89
CA GLY A 89 -7.96 -1.48 -3.53
C GLY A 89 -9.21 -0.81 -4.08
N TYR A 90 -10.33 -1.52 -4.01
CA TYR A 90 -11.62 -1.03 -4.48
C TYR A 90 -12.43 -0.35 -3.37
N HIS A 91 -13.29 0.60 -3.78
CA HIS A 91 -14.19 1.33 -2.87
C HIS A 91 -15.49 0.57 -2.54
N GLY A 92 -15.81 -0.47 -3.30
CA GLY A 92 -17.00 -1.29 -3.09
C GLY A 92 -16.92 -2.59 -3.89
N PRO A 93 -17.95 -3.44 -3.76
CA PRO A 93 -18.01 -4.74 -4.42
C PRO A 93 -17.75 -4.62 -5.93
N ARG A 94 -17.16 -5.66 -6.51
CA ARG A 94 -16.63 -5.78 -7.88
C ARG A 94 -17.64 -5.58 -9.04
N HIS A 95 -18.80 -5.00 -8.78
CA HIS A 95 -19.78 -4.58 -9.78
C HIS A 95 -19.66 -3.06 -10.01
N GLY A 96 -18.65 -2.66 -10.80
CA GLY A 96 -18.65 -1.37 -11.50
C GLY A 96 -18.10 -0.12 -10.81
N ARG A 97 -17.05 -0.18 -9.97
CA ARG A 97 -16.40 1.05 -9.43
C ARG A 97 -14.86 1.06 -9.49
N ARG A 98 -14.31 2.27 -9.58
CA ARG A 98 -12.89 2.60 -9.87
C ARG A 98 -11.92 2.12 -8.79
N LEU A 99 -10.83 1.49 -9.24
CA LEU A 99 -9.63 1.19 -8.45
C LEU A 99 -9.00 2.51 -7.96
N LYS A 100 -8.66 2.62 -6.68
CA LYS A 100 -7.69 3.62 -6.21
C LYS A 100 -6.40 2.92 -5.81
N SER A 101 -5.32 3.31 -6.49
CA SER A 101 -3.97 2.90 -6.16
C SER A 101 -3.24 4.09 -5.56
N ARG A 102 -2.64 3.91 -4.38
CA ARG A 102 -1.65 4.85 -3.84
C ARG A 102 -0.33 4.10 -3.79
N CYS A 103 0.46 4.23 -4.85
CA CYS A 103 1.82 3.73 -4.89
C CYS A 103 2.73 4.82 -4.32
N THR A 104 3.29 4.60 -3.14
CA THR A 104 4.34 5.47 -2.63
C THR A 104 5.62 4.97 -3.26
N ARG A 105 6.15 5.67 -4.26
CA ARG A 105 7.43 5.30 -4.89
C ARG A 105 8.51 5.25 -3.79
N ILE A 106 8.85 4.06 -3.30
CA ILE A 106 10.03 3.86 -2.46
C ILE A 106 11.21 3.94 -3.43
N SER A 107 11.80 5.13 -3.52
CA SER A 107 13.05 5.31 -4.23
C SER A 107 14.11 4.48 -3.52
N SER A 108 14.48 3.35 -4.14
CA SER A 108 15.70 2.64 -3.81
C SER A 108 16.87 3.55 -4.17
N SER A 109 17.32 4.37 -3.22
CA SER A 109 18.65 4.95 -3.27
C SER A 109 19.43 4.38 -2.11
N SER A 110 20.30 3.42 -2.43
CA SER A 110 21.35 2.95 -1.54
C SER A 110 22.26 4.13 -1.22
N SER A 111 22.01 4.80 -0.09
CA SER A 111 22.95 5.66 0.65
C SER A 111 22.27 6.07 1.95
N LEU A 112 22.40 5.22 2.97
CA LEU A 112 22.01 5.54 4.34
C LEU A 112 22.98 6.60 4.89
N THR A 113 22.60 7.87 4.80
CA THR A 113 22.96 8.87 5.81
C THR A 113 21.82 9.86 5.97
N ARG A 114 21.40 9.99 7.24
CA ARG A 114 20.54 11.03 7.82
C ARG A 114 19.03 10.79 7.74
N VAL A 115 18.52 10.36 8.90
CA VAL A 115 17.17 10.62 9.42
C VAL A 115 16.81 12.08 9.21
N ASP A 116 15.77 12.33 8.41
CA ASP A 116 14.97 13.55 8.52
C ASP A 116 13.49 13.18 8.48
N ALA A 117 12.84 13.42 9.62
CA ALA A 117 11.41 13.31 9.80
C ALA A 117 10.72 14.47 9.06
N GLY A 118 10.59 14.32 7.73
CA GLY A 118 9.88 15.27 6.88
C GLY A 118 8.37 15.05 6.94
N ALA A 119 7.67 15.91 7.68
CA ALA A 119 6.23 15.97 7.79
C ALA A 119 5.51 15.98 6.43
N CYS A 120 4.43 15.21 6.32
CA CYS A 120 3.53 15.18 5.17
C CYS A 120 2.74 16.50 5.07
N HIS A 121 3.31 17.52 4.42
CA HIS A 121 2.60 18.77 4.12
C HIS A 121 1.67 18.55 2.91
N ARG A 122 0.35 18.67 3.14
CA ARG A 122 -0.67 18.78 2.08
C ARG A 122 -0.57 20.17 1.45
N PRO A 123 -0.46 20.33 0.12
CA PRO A 123 -0.78 21.60 -0.50
C PRO A 123 -2.31 21.78 -0.48
N ALA A 124 -2.75 22.87 0.15
CA ALA A 124 -4.13 23.32 0.11
C ALA A 124 -4.43 23.91 -1.27
N LEU A 125 -5.22 23.19 -2.08
CA LEU A 125 -5.84 23.78 -3.27
C LEU A 125 -7.06 24.59 -2.81
N HIS A 126 -6.87 25.89 -2.55
CA HIS A 126 -7.98 26.83 -2.52
C HIS A 126 -8.42 27.12 -3.95
N ARG A 127 -9.69 26.79 -4.22
CA ARG A 127 -10.41 27.10 -5.45
C ARG A 127 -10.53 28.62 -5.61
N ALA A 128 -10.04 29.16 -6.72
CA ALA A 128 -10.60 30.39 -7.26
C ALA A 128 -11.99 30.05 -7.85
N ARG A 129 -13.01 30.80 -7.42
CA ARG A 129 -14.30 30.90 -8.11
C ARG A 129 -14.34 32.27 -8.82
N PRO A 130 -15.11 32.36 -9.92
CA PRO A 130 -14.95 33.40 -10.95
C PRO A 130 -15.28 34.80 -10.46
#